data_AF-A0A8B7Y0K4-F1
#
_entry.id   AF-A0A8B7Y0K4-F1
#
_cell.length_a   1.000
_cell.length_b   1.000
_cell.length_c   1.000
_cell.angle_alpha   90.00
_cell.angle_beta   90.00
_cell.angle_gamma   90.00
#
_symmetry.space_group_name_H-M   'P 1'
#
loop_
_entity.id
_entity.type
_entity.pdbx_description
1 polymer ?
#
loop_
_entity_poly.entity_id
_entity_poly.type
_entity_poly.pdbx_seq_one_letter_code
_entity_poly.pdbx_strand_id
1 'polypeptide(L)'
;MHALRSVAAPDYTSRISAVNESARDVSSVFFHFWSSFSGSKMVSTLSGVTVPNGFDPAFEYEFSDGEDSKNVYQEQESDEDTEDASETDAAKLEEEFTEMKEQMYKEKLASLKKQLQSLKDGSHPELNRKLKKLEQVNKERLRMAEAARSCEIEAVEREYIREKKSAVADMEQKKIDLKENLLIELEDKRRMIEGDRLTMELTSLVDPLEVKPASTRKLRRRQNEPVPLPEKRRKPSPAQFCFLLSDEEIASDMKALNKQIKAASNKKSSVAPNNKPHAPTNNNNSNIPSGSTASTSSAPTQPKYVVRIADSKLFYEKRWFHRGQNIYVDSKDTGKVSAVISSIGTNEIWVRKTADNQKMRIYVSQMQKGKYKIRKRST
;
A
#
# COMPACT_ATOMS: atom_id res chain seq x y z
N MET A 1 25.62 64.77 -16.80
CA MET A 1 24.74 64.43 -15.65
C MET A 1 23.31 64.51 -16.16
N HIS A 2 22.45 63.50 -16.25
CA HIS A 2 22.33 62.19 -15.61
C HIS A 2 21.70 61.21 -16.61
N ALA A 3 22.09 59.94 -16.54
CA ALA A 3 21.67 58.86 -17.42
C ALA A 3 20.24 58.37 -17.12
N LEU A 4 19.43 58.16 -18.16
CA LEU A 4 18.21 57.35 -18.11
C LEU A 4 18.59 55.88 -18.26
N ARG A 5 18.58 55.15 -17.15
CA ARG A 5 18.87 53.72 -17.07
C ARG A 5 17.60 52.95 -17.46
N SER A 6 17.63 52.35 -18.64
CA SER A 6 16.73 51.26 -19.05
C SER A 6 16.89 50.10 -18.06
N VAL A 7 15.79 49.70 -17.42
CA VAL A 7 15.74 48.48 -16.59
C VAL A 7 15.01 47.42 -17.39
N ALA A 8 15.79 46.44 -17.84
CA ALA A 8 15.35 45.24 -18.53
C ALA A 8 14.45 44.38 -17.63
N ALA A 9 13.40 43.80 -18.21
CA ALA A 9 12.61 42.73 -17.62
C ALA A 9 13.44 41.43 -17.57
N PRO A 10 13.34 40.61 -16.52
CA PRO A 10 14.02 39.32 -16.48
C PRO A 10 13.28 38.29 -17.36
N ASP A 11 14.00 37.76 -18.35
CA ASP A 11 13.60 36.63 -19.18
C ASP A 11 13.36 35.36 -18.35
N TYR A 12 12.16 34.80 -18.48
CA TYR A 12 11.71 33.58 -17.79
C TYR A 12 11.84 32.31 -18.65
N THR A 13 12.86 32.20 -19.49
CA THR A 13 13.00 31.09 -20.45
C THR A 13 13.93 29.95 -20.02
N SER A 14 14.54 30.01 -18.82
CA SER A 14 15.54 29.00 -18.40
C SER A 14 15.07 27.95 -17.38
N ARG A 15 13.76 27.71 -17.22
CA ARG A 15 13.25 26.64 -16.31
C ARG A 15 12.50 25.50 -16.99
N ILE A 16 12.58 25.37 -18.31
CA ILE A 16 11.95 24.27 -19.08
C ILE A 16 13.02 23.29 -19.61
N SER A 17 14.00 22.91 -18.79
CA SER A 17 15.00 21.90 -19.17
C SER A 17 15.28 20.85 -18.09
N ALA A 18 14.66 20.94 -16.92
CA ALA A 18 14.86 19.96 -15.84
C ALA A 18 13.70 18.96 -15.64
N VAL A 19 12.70 18.93 -16.53
CA VAL A 19 11.51 18.04 -16.38
C VAL A 19 11.59 16.79 -17.28
N ASN A 20 12.55 16.71 -18.20
CA ASN A 20 12.56 15.63 -19.21
C ASN A 20 13.32 14.36 -18.84
N GLU A 21 13.86 14.23 -17.63
CA GLU A 21 14.67 13.06 -17.26
C GLU A 21 13.94 12.03 -16.36
N SER A 22 12.69 12.29 -15.98
CA SER A 22 11.89 11.36 -15.14
C SER A 22 10.89 10.48 -15.92
N ALA A 23 10.89 10.52 -17.25
CA ALA A 23 9.87 9.86 -18.08
C ALA A 23 10.17 8.39 -18.46
N ARG A 24 11.13 7.73 -17.80
CA ARG A 24 11.53 6.35 -18.15
C ARG A 24 10.98 5.24 -17.25
N ASP A 25 10.10 5.54 -16.29
CA ASP A 25 9.58 4.52 -15.37
C ASP A 25 8.04 4.51 -15.24
N VAL A 26 7.34 4.72 -16.35
CA VAL A 26 5.86 4.79 -16.39
C VAL A 26 5.21 3.44 -16.70
N SER A 27 5.98 2.44 -17.14
CA SER A 27 5.46 1.11 -17.51
C SER A 27 5.05 0.26 -16.29
N SER A 28 5.59 0.52 -15.10
CA SER A 28 5.24 -0.26 -13.90
C SER A 28 4.00 0.26 -13.15
N VAL A 29 3.59 1.51 -13.36
CA VAL A 29 2.48 2.14 -12.62
C VAL A 29 1.12 1.84 -13.29
N PHE A 30 1.11 1.59 -14.60
CA PHE A 30 -0.11 1.38 -15.38
C PHE A 30 -0.86 0.08 -15.09
N PHE A 31 -0.24 -0.92 -14.46
CA PHE A 31 -0.88 -2.22 -14.20
C PHE A 31 -1.78 -2.25 -12.94
N HIS A 32 -1.68 -1.24 -12.06
CA HIS A 32 -2.35 -1.30 -10.75
C HIS A 32 -3.55 -0.37 -10.55
N PHE A 33 -3.87 0.50 -11.51
CA PHE A 33 -4.95 1.48 -11.33
C PHE A 33 -6.29 1.10 -12.00
N TRP A 34 -6.30 0.13 -12.93
CA TRP A 34 -7.50 -0.21 -13.70
C TRP A 34 -8.40 -1.29 -13.06
N SER A 35 -8.13 -1.74 -11.82
CA SER A 35 -8.90 -2.82 -11.19
C SER A 35 -9.97 -2.37 -10.20
N SER A 36 -10.35 -1.09 -10.14
CA SER A 36 -11.30 -0.65 -9.10
C SER A 36 -12.24 0.49 -9.50
N PHE A 37 -12.96 0.35 -10.62
CA PHE A 37 -14.21 1.10 -10.80
C PHE A 37 -15.21 0.30 -11.67
N SER A 38 -16.01 -0.55 -11.03
CA SER A 38 -17.28 -1.05 -11.58
C SER A 38 -18.10 -1.65 -10.45
N GLY A 39 -19.33 -1.17 -10.26
CA GLY A 39 -20.23 -1.77 -9.26
C GLY A 39 -21.45 -0.95 -8.84
N SER A 40 -22.15 -0.31 -9.79
CA SER A 40 -23.56 0.08 -9.60
C SER A 40 -24.40 -0.90 -10.41
N LYS A 41 -25.14 -1.78 -9.73
CA LYS A 41 -26.01 -2.79 -10.36
C LYS A 41 -27.31 -2.13 -10.84
N MET A 42 -27.62 -2.27 -12.12
CA MET A 42 -29.02 -2.38 -12.59
C MET A 42 -29.26 -3.81 -13.05
N VAL A 43 -30.40 -4.34 -12.63
CA VAL A 43 -30.93 -5.65 -12.98
C VAL A 43 -31.56 -5.58 -14.37
N SER A 44 -31.15 -6.47 -15.27
CA SER A 44 -31.98 -6.88 -16.40
C SER A 44 -31.77 -8.38 -16.65
N THR A 45 -32.86 -9.11 -16.48
CA THR A 45 -33.08 -10.48 -16.95
C THR A 45 -33.08 -10.49 -18.47
N LEU A 46 -32.26 -11.33 -19.11
CA LEU A 46 -32.55 -11.92 -20.42
C LEU A 46 -31.71 -13.19 -20.62
N SER A 47 -32.42 -14.18 -21.14
CA SER A 47 -32.08 -15.57 -21.40
C SER A 47 -31.14 -15.76 -22.58
N GLY A 48 -30.31 -16.81 -22.49
CA GLY A 48 -29.96 -17.70 -23.61
C GLY A 48 -28.83 -17.26 -24.54
N VAL A 49 -27.73 -18.01 -24.53
CA VAL A 49 -27.16 -18.77 -25.68
C VAL A 49 -25.78 -19.27 -25.24
N THR A 50 -25.69 -20.58 -25.05
CA THR A 50 -24.45 -21.34 -24.82
C THR A 50 -23.76 -21.60 -26.17
N VAL A 51 -22.48 -21.25 -26.29
CA VAL A 51 -21.62 -21.67 -27.40
C VAL A 51 -20.53 -22.58 -26.82
N PRO A 52 -20.39 -23.84 -27.28
CA PRO A 52 -19.31 -24.71 -26.87
C PRO A 52 -18.12 -24.56 -27.82
N ASN A 53 -16.90 -24.45 -27.28
CA ASN A 53 -15.67 -25.03 -27.84
C ASN A 53 -14.48 -24.56 -27.00
N GLY A 54 -14.27 -25.27 -25.88
CA GLY A 54 -12.96 -25.35 -25.24
C GLY A 54 -12.16 -26.45 -25.93
N PHE A 55 -11.17 -26.06 -26.72
CA PHE A 55 -10.16 -26.97 -27.25
C PHE A 55 -9.07 -27.10 -26.20
N ASP A 56 -9.05 -28.23 -25.50
CA ASP A 56 -8.07 -28.59 -24.47
C ASP A 56 -6.85 -29.26 -25.12
N PRO A 57 -5.61 -28.73 -24.98
CA PRO A 57 -4.42 -29.26 -25.62
C PRO A 57 -3.67 -30.21 -24.67
N ALA A 58 -4.34 -31.28 -24.25
CA ALA A 58 -3.75 -32.35 -23.46
C ALA A 58 -4.32 -33.70 -23.91
N PHE A 59 -3.84 -34.19 -25.06
CA PHE A 59 -3.90 -35.63 -25.32
C PHE A 59 -2.47 -36.15 -25.46
N GLU A 60 -2.10 -36.78 -24.36
CA GLU A 60 -0.85 -37.45 -24.05
C GLU A 60 -0.66 -38.62 -25.03
N TYR A 61 0.55 -38.73 -25.57
CA TYR A 61 0.96 -39.79 -26.47
C TYR A 61 1.28 -41.02 -25.61
N GLU A 62 0.27 -41.79 -25.23
CA GLU A 62 0.45 -43.08 -24.56
C GLU A 62 0.56 -44.20 -25.60
N PHE A 63 1.80 -44.68 -25.75
CA PHE A 63 2.14 -45.95 -26.39
C PHE A 63 1.72 -47.07 -25.44
N SER A 64 0.58 -47.72 -25.72
CA SER A 64 0.19 -48.97 -25.07
C SER A 64 0.44 -50.12 -26.03
N ASP A 65 1.47 -50.89 -25.70
CA ASP A 65 1.74 -52.23 -26.19
C ASP A 65 0.52 -53.12 -25.90
N GLY A 66 0.10 -53.87 -26.91
CA GLY A 66 -1.15 -54.63 -26.93
C GLY A 66 -1.02 -55.74 -27.96
N GLU A 67 -0.27 -56.78 -27.56
CA GLU A 67 -0.29 -58.08 -28.20
C GLU A 67 -1.72 -58.68 -28.23
N ASP A 68 -1.89 -59.65 -29.13
CA ASP A 68 -3.08 -60.47 -29.37
C ASP A 68 -4.24 -59.83 -30.13
N SER A 69 -4.05 -59.66 -31.44
CA SER A 69 -5.14 -59.83 -32.40
C SER A 69 -4.87 -61.07 -33.24
N LYS A 70 -5.49 -62.18 -32.82
CA LYS A 70 -5.49 -63.48 -33.50
C LYS A 70 -5.82 -63.30 -34.97
N ASN A 71 -4.82 -63.55 -35.80
CA ASN A 71 -4.98 -63.71 -37.23
C ASN A 71 -5.76 -65.01 -37.48
N VAL A 72 -7.06 -64.90 -37.69
CA VAL A 72 -7.90 -66.00 -38.17
C VAL A 72 -7.72 -66.06 -39.68
N TYR A 73 -6.60 -66.65 -40.10
CA TYR A 73 -6.49 -67.20 -41.44
C TYR A 73 -7.47 -68.35 -41.53
N GLN A 74 -8.57 -68.11 -42.21
CA GLN A 74 -9.50 -69.14 -42.63
C GLN A 74 -8.84 -69.83 -43.84
N GLU A 75 -8.06 -70.87 -43.58
CA GLU A 75 -7.61 -71.83 -44.60
C GLU A 75 -8.86 -72.49 -45.19
N GLN A 76 -9.35 -71.95 -46.30
CA GLN A 76 -10.17 -72.70 -47.24
C GLN A 76 -9.19 -73.39 -48.19
N GLU A 77 -9.05 -74.70 -48.02
CA GLU A 77 -8.44 -75.60 -49.00
C GLU A 77 -9.24 -75.50 -50.30
N SER A 78 -8.80 -74.61 -51.19
CA SER A 78 -9.26 -74.53 -52.58
C SER A 78 -8.16 -75.12 -53.45
N ASP A 79 -8.18 -76.44 -53.57
CA ASP A 79 -7.42 -77.17 -54.59
C ASP A 79 -8.04 -76.89 -55.96
N GLU A 80 -7.57 -75.85 -56.65
CA GLU A 80 -7.82 -75.62 -58.08
C GLU A 80 -6.90 -74.50 -58.61
N ASP A 81 -5.65 -74.84 -58.93
CA ASP A 81 -4.87 -74.33 -60.09
C ASP A 81 -5.04 -72.84 -60.51
N THR A 82 -5.13 -71.92 -59.54
CA THR A 82 -5.37 -70.46 -59.77
C THR A 82 -4.50 -69.56 -58.88
N GLU A 83 -3.39 -70.07 -58.33
CA GLU A 83 -2.51 -69.31 -57.42
C GLU A 83 -1.75 -68.15 -58.11
N ASP A 84 -1.45 -68.26 -59.41
CA ASP A 84 -0.63 -67.30 -60.15
C ASP A 84 -1.38 -65.99 -60.54
N ALA A 85 -2.72 -65.99 -60.45
CA ALA A 85 -3.54 -64.85 -60.88
C ALA A 85 -3.82 -63.82 -59.76
N SER A 86 -3.67 -64.19 -58.48
CA SER A 86 -3.99 -63.32 -57.34
C SER A 86 -2.76 -62.68 -56.69
N GLU A 87 -1.59 -63.30 -56.83
CA GLU A 87 -0.32 -62.77 -56.31
C GLU A 87 0.12 -61.51 -57.07
N THR A 88 -0.19 -61.44 -58.36
CA THR A 88 0.02 -60.27 -59.22
C THR A 88 -0.89 -59.09 -58.86
N ASP A 89 -2.13 -59.34 -58.42
CA ASP A 89 -3.07 -58.29 -57.98
C ASP A 89 -2.75 -57.79 -56.56
N ALA A 90 -2.28 -58.68 -55.66
CA ALA A 90 -1.83 -58.30 -54.32
C ALA A 90 -0.56 -57.43 -54.34
N ALA A 91 0.43 -57.79 -55.17
CA ALA A 91 1.64 -56.99 -55.36
C ALA A 91 1.33 -55.60 -55.93
N LYS A 92 0.37 -55.52 -56.85
CA LYS A 92 -0.09 -54.26 -57.45
C LYS A 92 -0.83 -53.36 -56.44
N LEU A 93 -1.66 -53.96 -55.58
CA LEU A 93 -2.34 -53.23 -54.50
C LEU A 93 -1.35 -52.69 -53.45
N GLU A 94 -0.29 -53.45 -53.15
CA GLU A 94 0.79 -53.02 -52.27
C GLU A 94 1.62 -51.88 -52.90
N GLU A 95 1.94 -51.97 -54.19
CA GLU A 95 2.59 -50.90 -54.96
C GLU A 95 1.75 -49.62 -54.94
N GLU A 96 0.45 -49.70 -55.25
CA GLU A 96 -0.49 -48.57 -55.19
C GLU A 96 -0.58 -47.95 -53.78
N PHE A 97 -0.55 -48.77 -52.72
CA PHE A 97 -0.53 -48.29 -51.35
C PHE A 97 0.77 -47.54 -51.01
N THR A 98 1.92 -48.05 -51.48
CA THR A 98 3.20 -47.37 -51.29
C THR A 98 3.29 -46.06 -52.07
N GLU A 99 2.77 -46.02 -53.30
CA GLU A 99 2.66 -44.80 -54.10
C GLU A 99 1.74 -43.76 -53.44
N MET A 100 0.58 -44.19 -52.94
CA MET A 100 -0.34 -43.32 -52.21
C MET A 100 0.31 -42.73 -50.96
N LYS A 101 1.06 -43.55 -50.21
CA LYS A 101 1.80 -43.10 -49.03
C LYS A 101 2.92 -42.13 -49.40
N GLU A 102 3.65 -42.38 -50.48
CA GLU A 102 4.68 -41.48 -50.99
C GLU A 102 4.07 -40.14 -51.44
N GLN A 103 2.92 -40.18 -52.11
CA GLN A 103 2.17 -38.99 -52.52
C GLN A 103 1.72 -38.17 -51.30
N MET A 104 1.16 -38.82 -50.27
CA MET A 104 0.81 -38.18 -49.00
C MET A 104 2.02 -37.53 -48.33
N TYR A 105 3.20 -38.16 -48.38
CA TYR A 105 4.45 -37.60 -47.85
C TYR A 105 4.91 -36.38 -48.66
N LYS A 106 4.89 -36.46 -49.99
CA LYS A 106 5.23 -35.34 -50.89
C LYS A 106 4.29 -34.15 -50.66
N GLU A 107 2.99 -34.40 -50.52
CA GLU A 107 1.98 -33.38 -50.22
C GLU A 107 2.16 -32.76 -48.83
N LYS A 108 2.46 -33.58 -47.81
CA LYS A 108 2.76 -33.10 -46.45
C LYS A 108 3.99 -32.21 -46.44
N LEU A 109 5.05 -32.62 -47.14
CA LEU A 109 6.28 -31.85 -47.27
C LEU A 109 6.03 -30.52 -48.01
N ALA A 110 5.25 -30.54 -49.08
CA ALA A 110 4.88 -29.34 -49.84
C ALA A 110 4.04 -28.37 -48.99
N SER A 111 3.09 -28.88 -48.21
CA SER A 111 2.28 -28.10 -47.27
C SER A 111 3.15 -27.42 -46.20
N LEU A 112 4.09 -28.16 -45.60
CA LEU A 112 5.03 -27.62 -44.61
C LEU A 112 5.97 -26.57 -45.22
N LYS A 113 6.51 -26.82 -46.42
CA LYS A 113 7.33 -25.84 -47.14
C LYS A 113 6.53 -24.57 -47.45
N LYS A 114 5.26 -24.68 -47.85
CA LYS A 114 4.37 -23.55 -48.10
C LYS A 114 4.08 -22.76 -46.82
N GLN A 115 3.81 -23.44 -45.70
CA GLN A 115 3.62 -22.77 -44.40
C GLN A 115 4.89 -22.05 -43.94
N LEU A 116 6.06 -22.67 -44.08
CA LEU A 116 7.35 -22.06 -43.78
C LEU A 116 7.58 -20.82 -44.64
N GLN A 117 7.29 -20.89 -45.94
CA GLN A 117 7.42 -19.76 -46.85
C GLN A 117 6.45 -18.63 -46.47
N SER A 118 5.18 -18.93 -46.21
CA SER A 118 4.22 -17.94 -45.73
C SER A 118 4.60 -17.32 -44.38
N LEU A 119 5.31 -18.05 -43.51
CA LEU A 119 5.87 -17.50 -42.28
C LEU A 119 7.06 -16.57 -42.56
N LYS A 120 7.99 -16.97 -43.45
CA LYS A 120 9.12 -16.13 -43.87
C LYS A 120 8.66 -14.82 -44.52
N ASP A 121 7.62 -14.90 -45.34
CA ASP A 121 7.04 -13.76 -46.04
C ASP A 121 6.09 -12.93 -45.15
N GLY A 122 5.87 -13.34 -43.89
CA GLY A 122 4.94 -12.67 -42.96
C GLY A 122 3.47 -12.75 -43.37
N SER A 123 3.12 -13.53 -44.40
CA SER A 123 1.76 -13.70 -44.91
C SER A 123 0.95 -14.77 -44.17
N HIS A 124 1.55 -15.47 -43.21
CA HIS A 124 0.89 -16.54 -42.48
C HIS A 124 -0.38 -16.06 -41.74
N PRO A 125 -1.55 -16.66 -42.00
CA PRO A 125 -2.84 -16.13 -41.53
C PRO A 125 -2.99 -16.15 -40.01
N GLU A 126 -2.49 -17.17 -39.33
CA GLU A 126 -2.53 -17.25 -37.86
C GLU A 126 -1.63 -16.20 -37.20
N LEU A 127 -0.48 -15.88 -37.81
CA LEU A 127 0.42 -14.84 -37.29
C LEU A 127 -0.26 -13.47 -37.42
N ASN A 128 -0.81 -13.18 -38.60
CA ASN A 128 -1.53 -11.93 -38.86
C ASN A 128 -2.78 -11.78 -37.98
N ARG A 129 -3.50 -12.87 -37.68
CA ARG A 129 -4.60 -12.85 -36.69
C ARG A 129 -4.10 -12.49 -35.30
N LYS A 130 -3.00 -13.08 -34.83
CA LYS A 130 -2.40 -12.75 -33.52
C LYS A 130 -1.89 -11.30 -33.48
N LEU A 131 -1.27 -10.84 -34.56
CA LEU A 131 -0.76 -9.48 -34.69
C LEU A 131 -1.92 -8.46 -34.60
N LYS A 132 -3.00 -8.65 -35.38
CA LYS A 132 -4.20 -7.80 -35.29
C LYS A 132 -4.82 -7.77 -33.90
N LYS A 133 -4.88 -8.91 -33.20
CA LYS A 133 -5.36 -8.96 -31.80
C LYS A 133 -4.46 -8.15 -30.88
N LEU A 134 -3.13 -8.27 -31.02
CA LEU A 134 -2.17 -7.49 -30.23
C LEU A 134 -2.28 -5.98 -30.51
N GLU A 135 -2.43 -5.59 -31.78
CA GLU A 135 -2.66 -4.19 -32.16
C GLU A 135 -3.94 -3.64 -31.55
N GLN A 136 -5.03 -4.41 -31.57
CA GLN A 136 -6.29 -4.01 -30.97
C GLN A 136 -6.16 -3.83 -29.45
N VAL A 137 -5.50 -4.77 -28.75
CA VAL A 137 -5.23 -4.65 -27.31
C VAL A 137 -4.36 -3.44 -27.02
N ASN A 138 -3.33 -3.18 -27.84
CA ASN A 138 -2.47 -2.02 -27.67
C ASN A 138 -3.23 -0.70 -27.87
N LYS A 139 -4.08 -0.62 -28.91
CA LYS A 139 -4.93 0.54 -29.18
C LYS A 139 -5.91 0.80 -28.03
N GLU A 140 -6.52 -0.24 -27.50
CA GLU A 140 -7.43 -0.13 -26.36
C GLU A 140 -6.69 0.30 -25.09
N ARG A 141 -5.50 -0.25 -24.85
CA ARG A 141 -4.63 0.19 -23.75
C ARG A 141 -4.26 1.66 -23.85
N LEU A 142 -3.91 2.14 -25.05
CA LEU A 142 -3.56 3.54 -25.27
C LEU A 142 -4.78 4.44 -25.02
N ARG A 143 -5.94 4.09 -25.56
CA ARG A 143 -7.20 4.82 -25.32
C ARG A 143 -7.52 4.93 -23.83
N MET A 144 -7.39 3.82 -23.11
CA MET A 144 -7.69 3.77 -21.68
C MET A 144 -6.64 4.53 -20.86
N ALA A 145 -5.39 4.54 -21.29
CA ALA A 145 -4.35 5.37 -20.70
C ALA A 145 -4.59 6.87 -20.91
N GLU A 146 -5.01 7.28 -22.10
CA GLU A 146 -5.39 8.66 -22.40
C GLU A 146 -6.59 9.10 -21.56
N ALA A 147 -7.64 8.28 -21.48
CA ALA A 147 -8.80 8.57 -20.65
C ALA A 147 -8.42 8.71 -19.17
N ALA A 148 -7.58 7.80 -18.65
CA ALA A 148 -7.10 7.87 -17.28
C ALA A 148 -6.29 9.15 -17.02
N ARG A 149 -5.42 9.53 -17.96
CA ARG A 149 -4.65 10.78 -17.88
C ARG A 149 -5.56 12.00 -17.83
N SER A 150 -6.59 12.06 -18.68
CA SER A 150 -7.55 13.17 -18.68
C SER A 150 -8.32 13.25 -17.37
N CYS A 151 -8.82 12.13 -16.85
CA CYS A 151 -9.52 12.09 -15.56
C CYS A 151 -8.62 12.52 -14.39
N GLU A 152 -7.35 12.15 -14.41
CA GLU A 152 -6.38 12.54 -13.37
C GLU A 152 -6.12 14.05 -13.41
N ILE A 153 -5.92 14.62 -14.62
CA ILE A 153 -5.76 16.07 -14.79
C ILE A 153 -6.98 16.81 -14.24
N GLU A 154 -8.19 16.39 -14.63
CA GLU A 154 -9.44 16.98 -14.13
C GLU A 154 -9.62 16.82 -12.60
N ALA A 155 -9.10 15.75 -12.01
CA ALA A 155 -9.14 15.55 -10.56
C ALA A 155 -8.23 16.55 -9.84
N VAL A 156 -7.00 16.72 -10.32
CA VAL A 156 -6.04 17.70 -9.79
C VAL A 156 -6.59 19.11 -9.93
N GLU A 157 -7.18 19.44 -11.07
CA GLU A 157 -7.75 20.78 -11.32
C GLU A 157 -8.91 21.08 -10.37
N ARG A 158 -9.80 20.10 -10.15
CA ARG A 158 -10.90 20.22 -9.17
C ARG A 158 -10.40 20.36 -7.74
N GLU A 159 -9.33 19.66 -7.37
CA GLU A 159 -8.71 19.79 -6.05
C GLU A 159 -8.09 21.18 -5.87
N TYR A 160 -7.34 21.66 -6.87
CA TYR A 160 -6.77 23.00 -6.88
C TYR A 160 -7.84 24.09 -6.70
N ILE A 161 -8.94 24.01 -7.46
CA ILE A 161 -10.05 24.97 -7.34
C ILE A 161 -10.68 24.92 -5.95
N ARG A 162 -10.87 23.71 -5.41
CA ARG A 162 -11.45 23.52 -4.08
C ARG A 162 -10.56 24.10 -2.99
N GLU A 163 -9.26 23.84 -3.06
CA GLU A 163 -8.27 24.35 -2.11
C GLU A 163 -8.23 25.88 -2.15
N LYS A 164 -8.19 26.47 -3.35
CA LYS A 164 -8.23 27.93 -3.51
C LYS A 164 -9.49 28.54 -2.88
N LYS A 165 -10.66 27.91 -3.07
CA LYS A 165 -11.91 28.36 -2.44
C LYS A 165 -11.86 28.20 -0.91
N SER A 166 -11.36 27.08 -0.41
CA SER A 166 -11.21 26.83 1.03
C SER A 166 -10.29 27.87 1.68
N ALA A 167 -9.14 28.16 1.06
CA ALA A 167 -8.19 29.14 1.57
C ALA A 167 -8.78 30.55 1.67
N VAL A 168 -9.62 30.95 0.71
CA VAL A 168 -10.34 32.24 0.75
C VAL A 168 -11.37 32.24 1.87
N ALA A 169 -12.19 31.18 1.98
CA ALA A 169 -13.19 31.05 3.03
C ALA A 169 -12.56 31.06 4.43
N ASP A 170 -11.45 30.37 4.64
CA ASP A 170 -10.72 30.34 5.91
C ASP A 170 -10.16 31.71 6.28
N MET A 171 -9.68 32.48 5.30
CA MET A 171 -9.21 33.84 5.52
C MET A 171 -10.36 34.79 5.90
N GLU A 172 -11.51 34.67 5.23
CA GLU A 172 -12.71 35.43 5.55
C GLU A 172 -13.24 35.08 6.94
N GLN A 173 -13.27 33.79 7.30
CA GLN A 173 -13.66 33.33 8.62
C GLN A 173 -12.75 33.90 9.71
N LYS A 174 -11.42 33.84 9.54
CA LYS A 174 -10.48 34.44 10.50
C LYS A 174 -10.67 35.94 10.69
N LYS A 175 -11.08 36.66 9.64
CA LYS A 175 -11.42 38.09 9.75
C LYS A 175 -12.67 38.31 10.59
N ILE A 176 -13.65 37.41 10.49
CA ILE A 176 -14.87 37.44 11.32
C ILE A 176 -14.50 37.13 12.77
N ASP A 177 -13.81 36.01 13.02
CA ASP A 177 -13.40 35.58 14.36
C ASP A 177 -12.59 36.66 15.08
N LEU A 178 -11.67 37.33 14.39
CA LEU A 178 -10.87 38.41 14.98
C LEU A 178 -11.74 39.61 15.39
N LYS A 179 -12.72 39.97 14.56
CA LYS A 179 -13.65 41.07 14.88
C LYS A 179 -14.54 40.70 16.06
N GLU A 180 -15.05 39.48 16.09
CA GLU A 180 -15.88 38.98 17.19
C GLU A 180 -15.10 38.92 18.50
N ASN A 181 -13.86 38.43 18.48
CA ASN A 181 -12.98 38.42 19.65
C ASN A 181 -12.71 39.83 20.17
N LEU A 182 -12.41 40.79 19.28
CA LEU A 182 -12.22 42.19 19.69
C LEU A 182 -13.50 42.80 20.27
N LEU A 183 -14.66 42.46 19.72
CA LEU A 183 -15.95 42.91 20.24
C LEU A 183 -16.16 42.38 21.67
N ILE A 184 -15.94 41.08 21.88
CA ILE A 184 -16.04 40.42 23.18
C ILE A 184 -15.08 41.06 24.19
N GLU A 185 -13.82 41.29 23.83
CA GLU A 185 -12.85 41.93 24.71
C GLU A 185 -13.27 43.35 25.12
N LEU A 186 -13.84 44.13 24.19
CA LEU A 186 -14.33 45.47 24.49
C LEU A 186 -15.58 45.44 25.38
N GLU A 187 -16.48 44.49 25.14
CA GLU A 187 -17.67 44.26 25.97
C GLU A 187 -17.31 43.81 27.39
N ASP A 188 -16.32 42.93 27.54
CA ASP A 188 -15.82 42.48 28.83
C ASP A 188 -15.09 43.60 29.58
N LYS A 189 -14.29 44.42 28.88
CA LYS A 189 -13.68 45.64 29.47
C LYS A 189 -14.75 46.63 29.93
N ARG A 190 -15.78 46.86 29.12
CA ARG A 190 -16.93 47.69 29.51
C ARG A 190 -17.59 47.14 30.77
N ARG A 191 -17.89 45.83 30.80
CA ARG A 191 -18.49 45.16 31.96
C ARG A 191 -17.61 45.26 33.21
N MET A 192 -16.29 45.13 33.04
CA MET A 192 -15.32 45.25 34.14
C MET A 192 -15.31 46.67 34.70
N ILE A 193 -15.25 47.70 33.84
CA ILE A 193 -15.33 49.10 34.26
C ILE A 193 -16.67 49.40 34.95
N GLU A 194 -17.79 48.89 34.43
CA GLU A 194 -19.10 49.03 35.06
C GLU A 194 -19.15 48.34 36.43
N GLY A 195 -18.54 47.16 36.57
CA GLY A 195 -18.41 46.44 37.83
C GLY A 195 -17.52 47.18 38.84
N ASP A 196 -16.38 47.69 38.41
CA ASP A 196 -15.47 48.50 39.23
C ASP A 196 -16.14 49.80 39.66
N ARG A 197 -16.90 50.46 38.76
CA ARG A 197 -17.68 51.66 39.08
C ARG A 197 -18.73 51.39 40.14
N LEU A 198 -19.49 50.31 40.00
CA LEU A 198 -20.50 49.89 40.98
C LEU A 198 -19.84 49.56 42.33
N THR A 199 -18.70 48.88 42.30
CA THR A 199 -17.93 48.54 43.51
C THR A 199 -17.43 49.80 44.20
N MET A 200 -16.92 50.77 43.43
CA MET A 200 -16.46 52.06 43.96
C MET A 200 -17.62 52.87 44.53
N GLU A 201 -18.79 52.90 43.88
CA GLU A 201 -20.00 53.57 44.39
C GLU A 201 -20.47 52.95 45.72
N LEU A 202 -20.48 51.62 45.79
CA LEU A 202 -20.87 50.90 47.00
C LEU A 202 -19.85 51.04 48.14
N THR A 203 -18.56 51.07 47.82
CA THR A 203 -17.46 51.21 48.80
C THR A 203 -17.30 52.65 49.27
N SER A 204 -17.51 53.64 48.40
CA SER A 204 -17.40 55.07 48.74
C SER A 204 -18.56 55.56 49.62
N LEU A 205 -19.69 54.84 49.66
CA LEU A 205 -20.76 55.05 50.62
C LEU A 205 -20.46 54.46 52.02
N VAL A 206 -19.40 53.66 52.15
CA VAL A 206 -18.92 53.10 53.44
C VAL A 206 -17.64 53.84 53.86
N ASP A 207 -17.83 55.09 54.29
CA ASP A 207 -16.96 55.89 55.16
C ASP A 207 -15.44 55.98 54.84
N PRO A 208 -14.96 57.08 54.20
CA PRO A 208 -13.55 57.28 53.84
C PRO A 208 -12.55 57.40 55.00
N LEU A 209 -12.98 57.42 56.27
CA LEU A 209 -12.08 57.62 57.42
C LEU A 209 -11.77 56.36 58.22
N GLU A 210 -12.44 55.23 58.00
CA GLU A 210 -12.12 53.98 58.73
C GLU A 210 -11.30 53.01 57.86
N VAL A 211 -10.04 53.35 57.61
CA VAL A 211 -9.02 52.30 57.36
C VAL A 211 -8.78 51.60 58.69
N LYS A 212 -9.69 50.71 59.09
CA LYS A 212 -9.43 49.78 60.19
C LYS A 212 -8.27 48.88 59.77
N PRO A 213 -7.10 48.94 60.42
CA PRO A 213 -6.03 48.00 60.14
C PRO A 213 -6.59 46.59 60.32
N ALA A 214 -6.37 45.72 59.33
CA ALA A 214 -6.89 44.36 59.31
C ALA A 214 -6.59 43.69 60.67
N SER A 215 -7.66 43.48 61.45
CA SER A 215 -7.60 42.95 62.80
C SER A 215 -7.04 41.53 62.76
N THR A 216 -5.77 41.36 63.12
CA THR A 216 -5.15 40.03 63.24
C THR A 216 -5.59 39.38 64.56
N ARG A 217 -6.86 38.95 64.63
CA ARG A 217 -7.32 38.04 65.69
C ARG A 217 -6.62 36.70 65.52
N LYS A 218 -5.57 36.46 66.32
CA LYS A 218 -5.02 35.12 66.49
C LYS A 218 -6.11 34.21 67.07
N LEU A 219 -6.60 33.28 66.26
CA LEU A 219 -7.59 32.29 66.68
C LEU A 219 -6.92 31.35 67.69
N ARG A 220 -7.32 31.43 68.97
CA ARG A 220 -6.92 30.42 69.97
C ARG A 220 -7.63 29.11 69.63
N ARG A 221 -6.84 28.07 69.35
CA ARG A 221 -7.29 26.72 68.98
C ARG A 221 -8.14 26.12 70.10
N ARG A 222 -9.27 25.50 69.75
CA ARG A 222 -10.03 24.67 70.71
C ARG A 222 -9.33 23.33 70.87
N GLN A 223 -9.30 22.82 72.10
CA GLN A 223 -8.59 21.59 72.50
C GLN A 223 -9.06 20.31 71.79
N ASN A 224 -10.18 20.37 71.05
CA ASN A 224 -10.73 19.22 70.32
C ASN A 224 -10.91 19.50 68.82
N GLU A 225 -9.93 20.16 68.19
CA GLU A 225 -9.86 20.26 66.74
C GLU A 225 -8.78 19.31 66.20
N PRO A 226 -9.10 18.36 65.31
CA PRO A 226 -8.15 17.36 64.82
C PRO A 226 -6.99 18.04 64.08
N VAL A 227 -5.77 17.52 64.31
CA VAL A 227 -4.55 18.03 63.69
C VAL A 227 -4.71 18.09 62.17
N PRO A 228 -4.34 19.20 61.49
CA PRO A 228 -4.41 19.29 60.05
C PRO A 228 -3.56 18.16 59.45
N LEU A 229 -4.19 17.26 58.70
CA LEU A 229 -3.47 16.25 57.93
C LEU A 229 -2.49 16.95 56.98
N PRO A 230 -1.26 16.42 56.83
CA PRO A 230 -0.30 16.96 55.89
C PRO A 230 -0.91 16.95 54.49
N GLU A 231 -1.12 18.14 53.97
CA GLU A 231 -1.69 18.40 52.66
C GLU A 231 -0.75 17.79 51.60
N LYS A 232 -1.11 16.60 51.10
CA LYS A 232 -0.44 16.01 49.95
C LYS A 232 -0.65 16.93 48.76
N ARG A 233 0.39 17.73 48.46
CA ARG A 233 0.66 18.49 47.23
C ARG A 233 -0.61 18.77 46.42
N ARG A 234 -1.26 19.90 46.72
CA ARG A 234 -2.20 20.57 45.82
C ARG A 234 -1.63 20.51 44.39
N LYS A 235 -2.37 19.88 43.48
CA LYS A 235 -2.02 19.93 42.06
C LYS A 235 -2.27 21.36 41.56
N PRO A 236 -1.30 21.99 40.87
CA PRO A 236 -1.52 23.33 40.30
C PRO A 236 -2.60 23.29 39.22
N SER A 237 -3.34 24.40 39.12
CA SER A 237 -4.37 24.69 38.14
C SER A 237 -3.89 24.42 36.70
N PRO A 238 -4.73 23.86 35.81
CA PRO A 238 -4.33 23.37 34.47
C PRO A 238 -4.03 24.48 33.44
N ALA A 239 -3.92 25.74 33.86
CA ALA A 239 -3.87 26.90 32.97
C ALA A 239 -2.47 27.52 32.77
N GLN A 240 -1.39 26.87 33.21
CA GLN A 240 -0.02 27.32 32.93
C GLN A 240 0.66 26.31 32.00
N PHE A 241 1.02 26.73 30.79
CA PHE A 241 1.89 25.96 29.92
C PHE A 241 3.22 25.71 30.65
N CYS A 242 3.44 24.47 31.09
CA CYS A 242 4.69 24.06 31.70
C CYS A 242 5.69 23.79 30.57
N PHE A 243 6.61 24.73 30.34
CA PHE A 243 7.69 24.61 29.36
C PHE A 243 8.83 23.67 29.81
N LEU A 244 8.78 23.21 31.06
CA LEU A 244 9.72 22.24 31.60
C LEU A 244 9.15 20.84 31.47
N LEU A 245 9.98 19.92 30.97
CA LEU A 245 9.68 18.50 30.98
C LEU A 245 9.58 17.98 32.42
N SER A 246 8.73 16.98 32.63
CA SER A 246 8.66 16.28 33.91
C SER A 246 9.94 15.47 34.16
N ASP A 247 10.26 15.23 35.44
CA ASP A 247 11.42 14.38 35.82
C ASP A 247 11.36 12.98 35.18
N GLU A 248 10.15 12.48 34.89
CA GLU A 248 9.92 11.20 34.23
C GLU A 248 10.26 11.24 32.74
N GLU A 249 9.91 12.32 32.03
CA GLU A 249 10.29 12.55 30.64
C GLU A 249 11.80 12.77 30.51
N ILE A 250 12.40 13.56 31.41
CA ILE A 250 13.86 13.77 31.47
C ILE A 250 14.57 12.43 31.69
N ALA A 251 14.09 11.58 32.61
CA ALA A 251 14.68 10.27 32.86
C ALA A 251 14.54 9.32 31.65
N SER A 252 13.40 9.37 30.96
CA SER A 252 13.17 8.59 29.73
C SER A 252 14.12 9.02 28.61
N ASP A 253 14.26 10.32 28.37
CA ASP A 253 15.16 10.86 27.34
C ASP A 253 16.62 10.61 27.67
N MET A 254 17.03 10.74 28.94
CA MET A 254 18.37 10.38 29.39
C MET A 254 18.67 8.89 29.16
N LYS A 255 17.67 8.01 29.30
CA LYS A 255 17.82 6.58 28.99
C LYS A 255 17.90 6.34 27.49
N ALA A 256 17.16 7.10 26.68
CA ALA A 256 17.20 7.02 25.21
C ALA A 256 18.55 7.51 24.66
N LEU A 257 19.07 8.63 25.17
CA LEU A 257 20.38 9.17 24.82
C LEU A 257 21.51 8.19 25.19
N ASN A 258 21.49 7.62 26.39
CA ASN A 258 22.47 6.60 26.79
C ASN A 258 22.41 5.33 25.92
N LYS A 259 21.22 4.95 25.47
CA LYS A 259 21.03 3.83 24.54
C LYS A 259 21.58 4.15 23.15
N GLN A 260 21.40 5.38 22.67
CA GLN A 260 21.98 5.84 21.39
C GLN A 260 23.50 5.97 21.45
N ILE A 261 24.06 6.47 22.56
CA ILE A 261 25.51 6.58 22.75
C ILE A 261 26.16 5.18 22.77
N LYS A 262 25.56 4.21 23.46
CA LYS A 262 26.01 2.80 23.43
C LYS A 262 25.86 2.17 22.03
N ALA A 263 24.85 2.56 21.26
CA ALA A 263 24.68 2.10 19.88
C ALA A 263 25.68 2.76 18.91
N ALA A 264 26.12 3.99 19.18
CA ALA A 264 27.12 4.71 18.40
C ALA A 264 28.56 4.27 18.72
N SER A 265 28.86 3.89 19.97
CA SER A 265 30.16 3.33 20.36
C SER A 265 30.42 1.94 19.75
N ASN A 266 29.36 1.15 19.48
CA ASN A 266 29.47 -0.13 18.76
C ASN A 266 29.61 0.00 17.22
N LYS A 267 29.74 1.23 16.69
CA LYS A 267 29.84 1.50 15.23
C LYS A 267 31.05 2.35 14.83
N LYS A 268 32.14 2.31 15.60
CA LYS A 268 33.44 2.87 15.18
C LYS A 268 34.58 1.87 15.40
N SER A 269 34.81 1.02 14.40
CA SER A 269 36.10 0.39 14.16
C SER A 269 36.25 0.03 12.67
N SER A 270 36.68 0.98 11.84
CA SER A 270 37.43 0.70 10.59
C SER A 270 37.77 2.00 9.85
N VAL A 271 38.86 2.68 10.23
CA VAL A 271 39.79 3.32 9.28
C VAL A 271 41.15 3.40 9.99
N ALA A 272 42.13 2.68 9.48
CA ALA A 272 43.56 2.84 9.81
C ALA A 272 44.25 3.51 8.61
N PRO A 273 45.20 4.45 8.81
CA PRO A 273 46.19 4.77 7.81
C PRO A 273 47.48 3.95 8.02
N ASN A 274 48.14 3.74 6.89
CA ASN A 274 49.22 2.83 6.58
C ASN A 274 50.59 3.32 7.10
N ASN A 275 51.38 2.45 7.74
CA ASN A 275 52.86 2.41 7.69
C ASN A 275 53.39 1.11 8.34
N LYS A 276 54.23 0.36 7.60
CA LYS A 276 55.04 -0.80 8.04
C LYS A 276 56.51 -0.35 8.23
N PRO A 277 57.49 -1.17 8.71
CA PRO A 277 57.45 -2.60 9.14
C PRO A 277 58.16 -2.89 10.49
N HIS A 278 57.89 -4.06 11.09
CA HIS A 278 58.92 -5.01 11.59
C HIS A 278 58.24 -6.33 12.01
N ALA A 279 58.89 -7.45 11.68
CA ALA A 279 58.46 -8.85 11.88
C ALA A 279 58.95 -9.41 13.24
N PRO A 280 58.85 -10.74 13.54
CA PRO A 280 57.81 -11.75 13.26
C PRO A 280 57.28 -12.35 14.59
N THR A 281 56.35 -13.34 14.56
CA THR A 281 56.44 -14.64 15.30
C THR A 281 55.08 -15.36 15.48
N ASN A 282 55.04 -16.56 14.90
CA ASN A 282 54.36 -17.83 15.26
C ASN A 282 52.83 -18.04 15.40
N ASN A 283 52.43 -19.05 14.59
CA ASN A 283 51.70 -20.28 14.92
C ASN A 283 50.17 -20.32 15.09
N ASN A 284 49.57 -21.03 14.12
CA ASN A 284 48.75 -22.26 14.27
C ASN A 284 47.76 -22.31 15.43
N ASN A 285 46.45 -22.49 15.16
CA ASN A 285 45.90 -23.79 14.75
C ASN A 285 44.40 -23.70 14.46
N SER A 286 43.96 -24.62 13.61
CA SER A 286 42.60 -24.96 13.23
C SER A 286 41.70 -25.39 14.39
N ASN A 287 40.40 -25.07 14.33
CA ASN A 287 39.34 -26.08 14.24
C ASN A 287 37.92 -25.48 14.14
N ILE A 288 37.23 -25.94 13.09
CA ILE A 288 35.79 -25.89 12.83
C ILE A 288 35.21 -27.21 13.37
N PRO A 289 34.04 -27.22 14.04
CA PRO A 289 32.82 -27.76 13.41
C PRO A 289 31.60 -26.84 13.66
N SER A 290 30.90 -26.40 12.62
CA SER A 290 29.77 -27.11 11.98
C SER A 290 28.56 -27.28 12.91
N GLY A 291 27.68 -26.26 12.90
CA GLY A 291 26.35 -26.29 13.50
C GLY A 291 25.43 -25.36 12.72
N SER A 292 24.78 -25.91 11.71
CA SER A 292 23.84 -25.26 10.79
C SER A 292 22.60 -24.69 11.51
N THR A 293 22.36 -23.39 11.39
CA THR A 293 21.00 -22.82 11.35
C THR A 293 21.03 -21.54 10.52
N ALA A 294 20.30 -21.58 9.41
CA ALA A 294 20.30 -20.56 8.37
C ALA A 294 19.83 -19.20 8.91
N SER A 295 20.75 -18.26 8.93
CA SER A 295 20.51 -16.83 9.07
C SER A 295 20.25 -16.22 7.69
N THR A 296 19.03 -15.79 7.41
CA THR A 296 18.76 -14.90 6.27
C THR A 296 18.65 -13.45 6.78
N SER A 297 19.83 -12.81 6.81
CA SER A 297 20.10 -11.39 6.55
C SER A 297 18.96 -10.38 6.74
N SER A 298 18.99 -9.66 7.86
CA SER A 298 18.21 -8.45 8.10
C SER A 298 18.88 -7.23 7.46
N ALA A 299 18.54 -6.94 6.20
CA ALA A 299 18.67 -5.59 5.65
C ALA A 299 17.54 -4.69 6.21
N PRO A 300 17.75 -3.36 6.39
CA PRO A 300 16.72 -2.48 6.91
C PRO A 300 15.57 -2.38 5.90
N THR A 301 14.53 -3.17 6.11
CA THR A 301 13.36 -3.23 5.24
C THR A 301 12.54 -1.96 5.47
N GLN A 302 12.46 -1.11 4.44
CA GLN A 302 11.44 -0.07 4.34
C GLN A 302 10.07 -0.68 4.71
N PRO A 303 9.22 0.00 5.50
CA PRO A 303 7.94 -0.57 5.91
C PRO A 303 7.14 -0.94 4.67
N LYS A 304 6.91 -2.25 4.47
CA LYS A 304 6.23 -2.81 3.30
C LYS A 304 4.81 -2.26 3.14
N TYR A 305 4.21 -1.79 4.24
CA TYR A 305 2.89 -1.19 4.28
C TYR A 305 2.94 0.17 4.99
N VAL A 306 2.39 1.20 4.33
CA VAL A 306 2.13 2.50 4.97
C VAL A 306 0.89 2.36 5.83
N VAL A 307 1.10 2.25 7.15
CA VAL A 307 0.03 2.13 8.14
C VAL A 307 0.16 3.24 9.16
N ARG A 308 -0.89 4.03 9.34
CA ARG A 308 -0.96 5.13 10.32
C ARG A 308 -2.36 5.26 10.87
N ILE A 309 -2.48 5.81 12.08
CA ILE A 309 -3.77 6.17 12.67
C ILE A 309 -3.80 7.68 12.81
N ALA A 310 -4.88 8.30 12.32
CA ALA A 310 -5.16 9.72 12.50
C ALA A 310 -6.67 9.91 12.64
N ASP A 311 -7.11 10.86 13.46
CA ASP A 311 -8.52 11.23 13.65
C ASP A 311 -9.44 10.03 13.96
N SER A 312 -8.96 9.09 14.78
CA SER A 312 -9.67 7.84 15.11
C SER A 312 -10.00 6.95 13.90
N LYS A 313 -9.25 7.10 12.80
CA LYS A 313 -9.35 6.28 11.59
C LYS A 313 -8.01 5.59 11.32
N LEU A 314 -8.07 4.37 10.83
CA LEU A 314 -6.89 3.62 10.42
C LEU A 314 -6.66 3.79 8.93
N PHE A 315 -5.47 4.23 8.54
CA PHE A 315 -5.01 4.23 7.17
C PHE A 315 -4.18 2.98 6.90
N TYR A 316 -4.60 2.15 5.95
CA TYR A 316 -3.91 0.93 5.54
C TYR A 316 -4.16 0.70 4.04
N GLU A 317 -3.11 0.36 3.27
CA GLU A 317 -3.20 0.12 1.81
C GLU A 317 -3.97 1.23 1.05
N LYS A 318 -3.62 2.50 1.33
CA LYS A 318 -4.22 3.71 0.74
C LYS A 318 -5.72 3.89 1.02
N ARG A 319 -6.26 3.22 2.05
CA ARG A 319 -7.68 3.30 2.43
C ARG A 319 -7.85 3.62 3.90
N TRP A 320 -8.88 4.41 4.19
CA TRP A 320 -9.32 4.70 5.55
C TRP A 320 -10.34 3.67 6.02
N PHE A 321 -10.13 3.19 7.25
CA PHE A 321 -11.03 2.31 7.96
C PHE A 321 -11.53 2.97 9.23
N HIS A 322 -12.79 2.70 9.56
CA HIS A 322 -13.48 3.31 10.69
C HIS A 322 -13.98 2.26 11.68
N ARG A 323 -14.23 2.68 12.93
CA ARG A 323 -14.90 1.85 13.94
C ARG A 323 -16.25 1.36 13.39
N GLY A 324 -16.62 0.13 13.75
CA GLY A 324 -17.84 -0.54 13.31
C GLY A 324 -17.74 -1.20 11.93
N GLN A 325 -16.64 -1.03 11.19
CA GLN A 325 -16.51 -1.58 9.85
C GLN A 325 -16.19 -3.08 9.85
N ASN A 326 -16.88 -3.83 9.00
CA ASN A 326 -16.59 -5.24 8.75
C ASN A 326 -15.35 -5.40 7.85
N ILE A 327 -14.42 -6.23 8.29
CA ILE A 327 -13.14 -6.49 7.63
C ILE A 327 -12.80 -7.99 7.66
N TYR A 328 -11.86 -8.36 6.80
CA TYR A 328 -11.11 -9.60 6.92
C TYR A 328 -9.74 -9.28 7.49
N VAL A 329 -9.33 -10.00 8.52
CA VAL A 329 -7.98 -9.98 9.07
C VAL A 329 -7.28 -11.26 8.64
N ASP A 330 -6.14 -11.12 7.97
CA ASP A 330 -5.32 -12.23 7.51
C ASP A 330 -4.03 -12.25 8.33
N SER A 331 -3.77 -13.36 9.03
CA SER A 331 -2.57 -13.57 9.81
C SER A 331 -1.86 -14.82 9.34
N LYS A 332 -0.52 -14.79 9.30
CA LYS A 332 0.30 -15.96 8.91
C LYS A 332 0.04 -17.18 9.78
N ASP A 333 -0.34 -16.98 11.04
CA ASP A 333 -0.50 -18.06 12.02
C ASP A 333 -1.96 -18.51 12.17
N THR A 334 -2.91 -17.60 12.04
CA THR A 334 -4.35 -17.84 12.33
C THR A 334 -5.23 -17.90 11.08
N GLY A 335 -4.64 -17.71 9.89
CA GLY A 335 -5.36 -17.65 8.62
C GLY A 335 -6.26 -16.42 8.50
N LYS A 336 -7.22 -16.51 7.57
CA LYS A 336 -8.15 -15.43 7.23
C LYS A 336 -9.40 -15.49 8.10
N VAL A 337 -9.63 -14.46 8.91
CA VAL A 337 -10.74 -14.39 9.87
C VAL A 337 -11.65 -13.19 9.59
N SER A 338 -12.97 -13.39 9.73
CA SER A 338 -13.95 -12.29 9.73
C SER A 338 -13.89 -11.50 11.02
N ALA A 339 -13.80 -10.18 10.95
CA ALA A 339 -13.86 -9.33 12.14
C ALA A 339 -14.53 -7.98 11.88
N VAL A 340 -14.93 -7.30 12.95
CA VAL A 340 -15.42 -5.93 12.96
C VAL A 340 -14.47 -5.07 13.78
N ILE A 341 -14.12 -3.88 13.29
CA ILE A 341 -13.27 -2.94 14.04
C ILE A 341 -14.06 -2.42 15.24
N SER A 342 -13.69 -2.82 16.45
CA SER A 342 -14.37 -2.44 17.69
C SER A 342 -13.88 -1.10 18.23
N SER A 343 -12.59 -0.80 18.13
CA SER A 343 -11.99 0.46 18.59
C SER A 343 -10.69 0.73 17.84
N ILE A 344 -10.34 2.00 17.68
CA ILE A 344 -9.10 2.48 17.08
C ILE A 344 -8.42 3.35 18.13
N GLY A 345 -7.28 2.89 18.66
CA GLY A 345 -6.44 3.64 19.61
C GLY A 345 -5.36 4.43 18.90
N THR A 346 -4.33 4.88 19.61
CA THR A 346 -3.24 5.69 19.02
C THR A 346 -2.26 4.87 18.18
N ASN A 347 -1.86 3.69 18.66
CA ASN A 347 -0.88 2.80 18.02
C ASN A 347 -1.40 1.37 17.76
N GLU A 348 -2.70 1.16 17.97
CA GLU A 348 -3.32 -0.16 17.95
C GLU A 348 -4.79 -0.08 17.56
N ILE A 349 -5.30 -1.17 17.00
CA ILE A 349 -6.73 -1.37 16.75
C ILE A 349 -7.22 -2.60 17.51
N TRP A 350 -8.47 -2.54 17.93
CA TRP A 350 -9.20 -3.67 18.50
C TRP A 350 -10.21 -4.17 17.48
N VAL A 351 -10.11 -5.45 17.14
CA VAL A 351 -11.03 -6.12 16.20
C VAL A 351 -11.77 -7.23 16.94
N ARG A 352 -13.08 -7.35 16.71
CA ARG A 352 -13.91 -8.42 17.25
C ARG A 352 -14.20 -9.43 16.15
N LYS A 353 -13.73 -10.67 16.33
CA LYS A 353 -14.00 -11.76 15.39
C LYS A 353 -15.50 -12.04 15.31
N THR A 354 -16.00 -12.34 14.12
CA THR A 354 -17.44 -12.59 13.90
C THR A 354 -17.85 -14.02 14.29
N ALA A 355 -16.93 -14.98 14.26
CA ALA A 355 -17.23 -16.39 14.52
C ALA A 355 -17.43 -16.71 16.02
N ASP A 356 -16.58 -16.16 16.89
CA ASP A 356 -16.49 -16.49 18.31
C ASP A 356 -16.68 -15.27 19.23
N ASN A 357 -16.96 -14.09 18.64
CA ASN A 357 -17.03 -12.79 19.33
C ASN A 357 -15.78 -12.42 20.15
N GLN A 358 -14.65 -13.10 19.93
CA GLN A 358 -13.41 -12.79 20.65
C GLN A 358 -12.80 -11.48 20.16
N LYS A 359 -12.27 -10.69 21.10
CA LYS A 359 -11.55 -9.47 20.79
C LYS A 359 -10.07 -9.78 20.59
N MET A 360 -9.50 -9.25 19.52
CA MET A 360 -8.10 -9.35 19.17
C MET A 360 -7.53 -7.94 19.03
N ARG A 361 -6.34 -7.72 19.60
CA ARG A 361 -5.61 -6.47 19.50
C ARG A 361 -4.53 -6.59 18.44
N ILE A 362 -4.46 -5.61 17.54
CA ILE A 362 -3.47 -5.55 16.46
C ILE A 362 -2.73 -4.21 16.54
N TYR A 363 -1.40 -4.25 16.62
CA TYR A 363 -0.58 -3.05 16.64
C TYR A 363 -0.29 -2.55 15.23
N VAL A 364 -0.19 -1.22 15.07
CA VAL A 364 0.22 -0.59 13.80
C VAL A 364 1.57 -1.15 13.32
N SER A 365 2.52 -1.34 14.23
CA SER A 365 3.84 -1.92 13.93
C SER A 365 3.77 -3.35 13.37
N GLN A 366 2.78 -4.15 13.77
CA GLN A 366 2.58 -5.51 13.25
C GLN A 366 2.00 -5.48 11.83
N MET A 367 1.16 -4.49 11.53
CA MET A 367 0.60 -4.28 10.20
C MET A 367 1.65 -3.71 9.22
N GLN A 368 2.50 -2.79 9.69
CA GLN A 368 3.64 -2.27 8.92
C GLN A 368 4.63 -3.39 8.55
N LYS A 369 4.85 -4.34 9.47
CA LYS A 369 5.65 -5.55 9.25
C LYS A 369 4.94 -6.63 8.43
N GLY A 370 3.65 -6.45 8.11
CA GLY A 370 2.85 -7.41 7.33
C GLY A 370 2.45 -8.69 8.08
N LYS A 371 2.56 -8.71 9.42
CA LYS A 371 2.10 -9.85 10.24
C LYS A 371 0.58 -10.00 10.20
N TYR A 372 -0.12 -8.88 10.13
CA TYR A 372 -1.56 -8.81 9.93
C TYR A 372 -1.86 -7.95 8.71
N LYS A 373 -2.72 -8.45 7.82
CA LYS A 373 -3.26 -7.70 6.69
C LYS A 373 -4.76 -7.53 6.87
N ILE A 374 -5.30 -6.37 6.51
CA ILE A 374 -6.73 -6.12 6.60
C ILE A 374 -7.32 -5.83 5.21
N ARG A 375 -8.52 -6.32 4.94
CA ARG A 375 -9.28 -6.04 3.71
C ARG A 375 -10.73 -5.73 4.04
N LYS A 376 -11.35 -4.80 3.30
CA LYS A 376 -12.79 -4.48 3.46
C LYS A 376 -13.62 -5.72 3.12
N ARG A 377 -14.57 -6.07 3.97
CA ARG A 377 -15.61 -7.05 3.64
C ARG A 377 -16.75 -6.27 2.98
N SER A 378 -17.06 -6.57 1.71
CA SER A 378 -18.36 -6.15 1.17
C SER A 378 -19.41 -7.01 1.85
N THR A 379 -20.35 -6.36 2.51
CA THR A 379 -21.64 -6.96 2.84
C THR A 379 -22.42 -7.22 1.58
#